data_AF-A0A8S3DVW7-F1
#
_entry.id   AF-A0A8S3DVW7-F1
#
_cell.length_a   1.000
_cell.length_b   1.000
_cell.length_c   1.000
_cell.angle_alpha   90.00
_cell.angle_beta   90.00
_cell.angle_gamma   90.00
#
_symmetry.space_group_name_H-M   'P 1'
#
loop_
_entity.id
_entity.type
_entity.pdbx_description
1 polymer ?
#
loop_
_entity_poly.entity_id
_entity_poly.type
_entity_poly.pdbx_seq_one_letter_code
_entity_poly.pdbx_strand_id
1 'polypeptide(L)'
;MGCVGTDFDSTRLQEVAQEAGLNTLYQEHPTLPTGRCAILVTPDSQTRIASLGASEAFTSNFLEVEENWQHIARARVLCSEGFFLVSNREAFMRICEHSHKKRKIFAMTLSAKYICDDPYGSRLLSALPYADIVFGIED
;
A
#
# COMPACT_ATOMS: atom_id res chain seq x y z
N MET A 1 -2.18 -4.01 -5.58
CA MET A 1 -1.65 -2.99 -6.51
C MET A 1 -0.44 -2.35 -5.87
N GLY A 2 0.58 -1.98 -6.64
CA GLY A 2 1.80 -1.34 -6.13
C GLY A 2 2.71 -0.87 -7.26
N CYS A 3 3.88 -0.33 -6.94
CA CYS A 3 4.89 0.05 -7.93
C CYS A 3 6.22 -0.67 -7.65
N VAL A 4 6.87 -1.17 -8.69
CA VAL A 4 8.11 -1.96 -8.65
C VAL A 4 9.09 -1.47 -9.71
N GLY A 5 10.36 -1.83 -9.59
CA GLY A 5 11.34 -1.59 -10.66
C GLY A 5 11.18 -2.58 -11.80
N THR A 6 12.03 -2.47 -12.82
CA THR A 6 12.17 -3.48 -13.89
C THR A 6 13.40 -4.34 -13.63
N ASP A 7 13.41 -5.07 -12.53
CA ASP A 7 14.58 -5.80 -12.04
C ASP A 7 14.26 -7.24 -11.61
N PHE A 8 15.27 -7.97 -11.14
CA PHE A 8 15.09 -9.35 -10.69
C PHE A 8 14.13 -9.45 -9.50
N ASP A 9 14.16 -8.47 -8.59
CA ASP A 9 13.34 -8.47 -7.39
C ASP A 9 11.86 -8.30 -7.74
N SER A 10 11.51 -7.46 -8.72
CA SER A 10 10.12 -7.32 -9.19
C SER A 10 9.57 -8.62 -9.77
N THR A 11 10.38 -9.31 -10.59
CA THR A 11 10.01 -10.62 -11.15
C THR A 11 9.77 -11.63 -10.03
N ARG A 12 10.68 -11.70 -9.05
CA ARG A 12 10.53 -12.63 -7.92
C ARG A 12 9.29 -12.33 -7.07
N LEU A 13 9.00 -11.05 -6.81
CA LEU A 13 7.79 -10.64 -6.10
C LEU A 13 6.51 -11.04 -6.85
N GLN A 14 6.50 -10.93 -8.18
CA GLN A 14 5.37 -11.33 -8.99
C GLN A 14 5.15 -12.84 -9.00
N GLU A 15 6.22 -13.62 -9.14
CA GLU A 15 6.17 -15.09 -9.11
C GLU A 15 5.59 -15.61 -7.78
N VAL A 16 6.13 -15.16 -6.64
CA VAL A 16 5.64 -15.61 -5.32
C VAL A 16 4.17 -15.24 -5.12
N ALA A 17 3.76 -14.06 -5.56
CA ALA A 17 2.37 -13.64 -5.46
C ALA A 17 1.46 -14.51 -6.33
N GLN A 18 1.88 -14.85 -7.55
CA GLN A 18 1.14 -15.75 -8.44
C GLN A 18 1.07 -17.18 -7.91
N GLU A 19 2.16 -17.71 -7.34
CA GLU A 19 2.20 -19.01 -6.64
C GLU A 19 1.18 -19.05 -5.49
N ALA A 20 0.99 -17.92 -4.79
CA ALA A 20 -0.03 -17.76 -3.74
C ALA A 20 -1.45 -17.50 -4.29
N GLY A 21 -1.65 -17.50 -5.61
CA GLY A 21 -2.94 -17.27 -6.26
C GLY A 21 -3.38 -15.80 -6.31
N LEU A 22 -2.48 -14.85 -6.08
CA LEU A 22 -2.77 -13.43 -6.13
C LEU A 22 -2.69 -12.90 -7.57
N ASN A 23 -3.73 -12.18 -7.98
CA ASN A 23 -3.66 -11.35 -9.18
C ASN A 23 -2.98 -10.01 -8.83
N THR A 24 -1.72 -9.86 -9.21
CA THR A 24 -0.94 -8.64 -8.95
C THR A 24 -1.03 -7.66 -10.11
N LEU A 25 -1.14 -6.38 -9.77
CA LEU A 25 -1.10 -5.26 -10.69
C LEU A 25 0.00 -4.31 -10.21
N TYR A 26 1.11 -4.31 -10.93
CA TYR A 26 2.26 -3.48 -10.62
C TYR A 26 2.45 -2.40 -11.67
N GLN A 27 2.61 -1.16 -11.21
CA GLN A 27 3.19 -0.09 -11.99
C GLN A 27 4.70 -0.35 -12.07
N GLU A 28 5.28 -0.37 -13.27
CA GLU A 28 6.71 -0.52 -13.44
C GLU A 28 7.38 0.85 -13.55
N HIS A 29 8.42 1.08 -12.74
CA HIS A 29 9.26 2.26 -12.82
C HIS A 29 10.53 1.93 -13.62
N PRO A 30 10.85 2.68 -14.69
CA PRO A 30 11.90 2.29 -15.63
C PRO A 30 13.34 2.40 -15.07
N THR A 31 13.53 3.20 -14.01
CA THR A 31 14.88 3.54 -13.52
C THR A 31 15.08 3.34 -12.01
N LEU A 32 14.01 3.16 -11.23
CA LEU A 32 14.14 3.02 -9.78
C LEU A 32 14.16 1.54 -9.45
N PRO A 33 15.01 1.09 -8.51
CA PRO A 33 15.02 -0.29 -8.10
C PRO A 33 13.74 -0.63 -7.31
N THR A 34 13.34 -1.89 -7.35
CA THR A 34 12.30 -2.43 -6.48
C THR A 34 12.65 -2.18 -5.00
N GLY A 35 11.64 -1.78 -4.22
CA GLY A 35 11.80 -1.50 -2.79
C GLY A 35 12.28 -2.72 -2.01
N ARG A 36 13.04 -2.49 -0.94
CA ARG A 36 13.61 -3.53 -0.08
C ARG A 36 13.41 -3.19 1.39
N CYS A 37 13.28 -4.21 2.22
CA CYS A 37 13.22 -4.07 3.67
C CYS A 37 14.33 -4.89 4.30
N ALA A 38 15.26 -4.23 4.99
CA ALA A 38 16.23 -4.90 5.83
C ALA A 38 15.55 -5.30 7.15
N ILE A 39 15.64 -6.58 7.48
CA ILE A 39 15.10 -7.13 8.71
C ILE A 39 16.27 -7.60 9.57
N LEU A 40 16.51 -6.89 10.67
CA LEU A 40 17.53 -7.23 11.64
C LEU A 40 16.88 -8.06 12.74
N VAL A 41 17.27 -9.33 12.83
CA VAL A 41 16.72 -10.27 13.81
C VAL A 41 17.72 -10.47 14.94
N THR A 42 17.26 -10.27 16.17
CA THR A 42 17.96 -10.59 17.41
C THR A 42 17.14 -11.64 18.18
N PRO A 43 17.68 -12.30 19.21
CA PRO A 43 16.92 -13.29 19.99
C PRO A 43 15.60 -12.75 20.55
N ASP A 44 15.56 -11.48 20.93
CA ASP A 44 14.45 -10.88 21.65
C ASP A 44 13.63 -9.88 20.81
N SER A 45 14.09 -9.51 19.61
CA SER A 45 13.43 -8.46 18.82
C SER A 45 13.73 -8.52 17.31
N GLN A 46 12.87 -7.86 16.54
CA GLN A 46 13.03 -7.63 15.10
C GLN A 46 12.96 -6.14 14.78
N THR A 47 13.98 -5.60 14.11
CA THR A 47 13.99 -4.23 13.59
C THR A 47 13.85 -4.25 12.07
N ARG A 48 13.00 -3.37 11.54
CA ARG A 48 12.72 -3.27 10.09
C ARG A 48 13.13 -1.90 9.57
N ILE A 49 13.87 -1.88 8.48
CA ILE A 49 14.32 -0.65 7.81
C ILE A 49 13.94 -0.76 6.34
N ALA A 50 12.96 0.03 5.92
CA ALA A 50 12.46 0.03 4.55
C ALA A 50 13.17 1.08 3.70
N SER A 51 13.66 0.67 2.53
CA SER A 51 14.02 1.53 1.42
C SER A 51 12.96 1.35 0.34
N LEU A 52 12.12 2.36 0.14
CA LEU A 52 10.90 2.21 -0.64
C LEU A 52 11.15 2.06 -2.15
N GLY A 53 12.24 2.61 -2.68
CA GLY A 53 12.60 2.48 -4.09
C GLY A 53 11.45 2.89 -5.02
N ALA A 54 11.16 2.07 -6.03
CA ALA A 54 10.08 2.31 -6.99
C ALA A 54 8.68 2.44 -6.35
N SER A 55 8.45 1.90 -5.15
CA SER A 55 7.12 1.97 -4.50
C SER A 55 6.70 3.40 -4.11
N GLU A 56 7.66 4.30 -3.88
CA GLU A 56 7.40 5.74 -3.69
C GLU A 56 6.93 6.44 -4.96
N ALA A 57 7.25 5.89 -6.13
CA ALA A 57 6.90 6.46 -7.42
C ALA A 57 5.58 5.94 -7.97
N PHE A 58 4.76 5.28 -7.14
CA PHE A 58 3.39 4.93 -7.54
C PHE A 58 2.59 6.22 -7.78
N THR A 59 1.79 6.24 -8.83
CA THR A 59 1.02 7.44 -9.23
C THR A 59 -0.47 7.16 -9.24
N SER A 60 -1.27 8.17 -8.92
CA SER A 60 -2.73 8.10 -9.04
C SER A 60 -3.17 7.79 -10.48
N ASN A 61 -2.41 8.22 -11.49
CA ASN A 61 -2.62 7.89 -12.90
C ASN A 61 -2.71 6.38 -13.17
N PHE A 62 -1.98 5.55 -12.42
CA PHE A 62 -2.08 4.10 -12.55
C PHE A 62 -3.48 3.58 -12.20
N LEU A 63 -4.20 4.28 -11.31
CA LEU A 63 -5.59 3.97 -10.97
C LEU A 63 -6.59 4.53 -11.99
N GLU A 64 -6.19 5.43 -12.88
CA GLU A 64 -7.07 6.00 -13.91
C GLU A 64 -7.16 5.14 -15.16
N VAL A 65 -6.20 4.23 -15.35
CA VAL A 65 -6.28 3.18 -16.36
C VAL A 65 -7.50 2.32 -16.07
N GLU A 66 -8.43 2.26 -17.03
CA GLU A 66 -9.75 1.64 -16.87
C GLU A 66 -9.64 0.18 -16.42
N GLU A 67 -8.72 -0.58 -17.01
CA GLU A 67 -8.47 -1.97 -16.68
C GLU A 67 -8.05 -2.15 -15.21
N ASN A 68 -7.20 -1.26 -14.70
CA ASN A 68 -6.78 -1.27 -13.30
C ASN A 68 -7.95 -0.87 -12.39
N TRP A 69 -8.65 0.22 -12.73
CA TRP A 69 -9.76 0.73 -11.93
C TRP A 69 -10.89 -0.27 -11.77
N GLN A 70 -11.16 -1.08 -12.80
CA GLN A 70 -12.21 -2.10 -12.76
C GLN A 70 -12.02 -3.10 -11.61
N HIS A 71 -10.78 -3.40 -11.21
CA HIS A 71 -10.52 -4.26 -10.06
C HIS A 71 -10.99 -3.61 -8.74
N ILE A 72 -10.71 -2.31 -8.55
CA ILE A 72 -11.19 -1.54 -7.39
C ILE A 72 -12.72 -1.41 -7.43
N ALA A 73 -13.28 -1.12 -8.60
CA ALA A 73 -14.72 -0.93 -8.77
C ALA A 73 -15.53 -2.21 -8.49
N ARG A 74 -14.98 -3.39 -8.84
CA ARG A 74 -15.63 -4.70 -8.60
C ARG A 74 -15.41 -5.23 -7.19
N ALA A 75 -14.31 -4.86 -6.52
CA ALA A 75 -14.00 -5.33 -5.18
C ALA A 75 -15.11 -4.96 -4.17
N ARG A 76 -15.49 -5.89 -3.30
CA ARG A 76 -16.45 -5.64 -2.20
C ARG A 76 -15.76 -5.13 -0.94
N VAL A 77 -14.51 -5.54 -0.76
CA VAL A 77 -13.63 -5.19 0.34
C VAL A 77 -12.35 -4.63 -0.26
N LEU A 78 -11.91 -3.49 0.24
CA LEU A 78 -10.65 -2.86 -0.11
C LEU A 78 -9.83 -2.75 1.19
N CYS A 79 -8.56 -3.12 1.14
CA CYS A 79 -7.65 -3.05 2.27
C CYS A 79 -6.37 -2.33 1.84
N SER A 80 -5.86 -1.44 2.69
CA SER A 80 -4.59 -0.75 2.45
C SER A 80 -3.79 -0.56 3.74
N GLU A 81 -2.47 -0.57 3.63
CA GLU A 81 -1.59 -0.27 4.74
C GLU A 81 -1.41 1.25 4.91
N GLY A 82 -1.24 1.72 6.15
CA GLY A 82 -0.86 3.09 6.45
C GLY A 82 0.44 3.52 5.77
N PHE A 83 1.37 2.60 5.49
CA PHE A 83 2.57 2.89 4.69
C PHE A 83 2.23 3.50 3.33
N PHE A 84 1.17 3.00 2.68
CA PHE A 84 0.72 3.48 1.38
C PHE A 84 0.08 4.88 1.47
N LEU A 85 -0.59 5.21 2.58
CA LEU A 85 -1.09 6.57 2.81
C LEU A 85 0.06 7.60 2.89
N VAL A 86 1.17 7.21 3.52
CA VAL A 86 2.33 8.09 3.67
C VAL A 86 3.02 8.35 2.33
N SER A 87 3.29 7.30 1.55
CA SER A 87 3.98 7.42 0.27
C SER A 87 3.09 7.88 -0.89
N ASN A 88 1.80 7.52 -0.87
CA ASN A 88 0.90 7.60 -2.03
C ASN A 88 -0.49 8.15 -1.67
N ARG A 89 -0.51 9.27 -0.94
CA ARG A 89 -1.73 9.86 -0.34
C ARG A 89 -2.89 10.04 -1.34
N GLU A 90 -2.63 10.60 -2.51
CA GLU A 90 -3.67 10.91 -3.49
C GLU A 90 -4.41 9.63 -3.95
N ALA A 91 -3.65 8.60 -4.33
CA ALA A 91 -4.19 7.30 -4.70
C ALA A 91 -4.96 6.65 -3.55
N PHE A 92 -4.42 6.71 -2.33
CA PHE A 92 -5.06 6.21 -1.12
C PHE A 92 -6.44 6.86 -0.89
N MET A 93 -6.50 8.20 -0.91
CA MET A 93 -7.75 8.94 -0.67
C MET A 93 -8.78 8.69 -1.76
N ARG A 94 -8.37 8.56 -3.02
CA ARG A 94 -9.28 8.21 -4.12
C ARG A 94 -9.96 6.85 -3.91
N ILE A 95 -9.22 5.86 -3.40
CA ILE A 95 -9.77 4.54 -3.06
C ILE A 95 -10.75 4.65 -1.87
N CYS A 96 -10.40 5.44 -0.85
CA CYS A 96 -11.26 5.70 0.31
C CYS A 96 -12.61 6.31 -0.10
N GLU A 97 -12.55 7.40 -0.87
CA GLU A 97 -13.74 8.12 -1.35
C GLU A 97 -14.62 7.22 -2.22
N HIS A 98 -14.01 6.43 -3.11
CA HIS A 98 -14.75 5.46 -3.91
C HIS A 98 -15.45 4.42 -3.04
N SER A 99 -14.74 3.85 -2.06
CA SER A 99 -15.26 2.83 -1.16
C SER A 99 -16.48 3.35 -0.39
N HIS A 100 -16.35 4.54 0.19
CA HIS A 100 -17.42 5.20 0.92
C HIS A 100 -18.63 5.51 0.01
N LYS A 101 -18.41 6.14 -1.15
CA LYS A 101 -19.48 6.47 -2.12
C LYS A 101 -20.24 5.23 -2.60
N LYS A 102 -19.56 4.09 -2.70
CA LYS A 102 -20.13 2.82 -3.17
C LYS A 102 -20.54 1.88 -2.05
N ARG A 103 -20.46 2.31 -0.78
CA ARG A 103 -20.79 1.50 0.41
C ARG A 103 -20.05 0.16 0.41
N LYS A 104 -18.78 0.18 0.02
CA LYS A 104 -17.85 -0.96 0.12
C LYS A 104 -17.23 -0.96 1.51
N ILE A 105 -16.72 -2.10 1.94
CA ILE A 105 -15.92 -2.18 3.16
C ILE A 105 -14.52 -1.70 2.84
N PHE A 106 -14.07 -0.64 3.51
CA PHE A 106 -12.68 -0.20 3.49
C PHE A 106 -12.02 -0.53 4.82
N ALA A 107 -10.94 -1.30 4.76
CA ALA A 107 -10.12 -1.62 5.91
C ALA A 107 -8.73 -0.99 5.75
N MET A 108 -8.12 -0.59 6.87
CA MET A 108 -6.74 -0.13 6.85
C MET A 108 -5.95 -0.56 8.08
N THR A 109 -4.63 -0.58 7.95
CA THR A 109 -3.73 -0.83 9.09
C THR A 109 -3.05 0.48 9.50
N LEU A 110 -2.81 0.68 10.80
CA LEU A 110 -1.98 1.77 11.31
C LEU A 110 -0.49 1.58 10.95
N SER A 111 -0.11 0.33 10.66
CA SER A 111 1.18 -0.17 10.20
C SER A 111 2.39 0.07 11.12
N ALA A 112 2.65 1.31 11.55
CA ALA A 112 3.75 1.65 12.43
C ALA A 112 3.46 2.92 13.22
N LYS A 113 4.05 3.02 14.42
CA LYS A 113 3.91 4.16 15.33
C LYS A 113 4.12 5.51 14.65
N TYR A 114 5.19 5.64 13.84
CA TYR A 114 5.54 6.90 13.20
C TYR A 114 4.46 7.44 12.25
N ILE A 115 3.53 6.60 11.77
CA ILE A 115 2.41 7.01 10.91
C ILE A 115 1.33 7.72 11.73
N CYS A 116 1.19 7.34 13.00
CA CYS A 116 0.26 7.97 13.94
C CYS A 116 0.81 9.30 14.48
N ASP A 117 2.12 9.48 14.44
CA ASP A 117 2.81 10.68 14.91
C ASP A 117 2.96 11.75 13.81
N ASP A 118 3.33 12.97 14.21
CA ASP A 118 3.65 14.03 13.27
C ASP A 118 4.92 13.70 12.45
N PRO A 119 4.94 14.02 11.14
CA PRO A 119 3.96 14.84 10.41
C PRO A 119 2.79 14.04 9.77
N TYR A 120 2.72 12.72 9.96
CA TYR A 120 1.80 11.85 9.22
C TYR A 120 0.45 11.66 9.90
N GLY A 121 0.35 11.91 11.20
CA GLY A 121 -0.89 11.79 11.97
C GLY A 121 -2.04 12.58 11.35
N SER A 122 -1.78 13.79 10.84
CA SER A 122 -2.79 14.58 10.12
C SER A 122 -3.33 13.90 8.85
N ARG A 123 -2.49 13.15 8.12
CA ARG A 123 -2.90 12.37 6.95
C ARG A 123 -3.76 11.19 7.39
N LEU A 124 -3.34 10.47 8.43
CA LEU A 124 -4.10 9.37 9.01
C LEU A 124 -5.48 9.83 9.48
N LEU A 125 -5.56 10.93 10.22
CA LEU A 125 -6.82 11.52 10.68
C LEU A 125 -7.76 11.88 9.51
N SER A 126 -7.23 12.27 8.34
CA SER A 126 -8.06 12.53 7.16
C SER A 126 -8.60 11.26 6.50
N ALA A 127 -7.93 10.12 6.68
CA ALA A 127 -8.31 8.82 6.12
C ALA A 127 -9.25 8.02 7.04
N LEU A 128 -9.08 8.12 8.36
CA LEU A 128 -9.85 7.34 9.34
C LEU A 128 -11.37 7.42 9.18
N PRO A 129 -12.00 8.56 8.84
CA PRO A 129 -13.44 8.63 8.63
C PRO A 129 -13.97 7.73 7.50
N TYR A 130 -13.10 7.26 6.61
CA TYR A 130 -13.45 6.37 5.50
C TYR A 130 -13.29 4.88 5.83
N ALA A 131 -12.63 4.54 6.94
CA ALA A 131 -12.34 3.15 7.30
C ALA A 131 -13.46 2.54 8.14
N ASP A 132 -14.01 1.43 7.68
CA ASP A 132 -14.94 0.59 8.44
C ASP A 132 -14.21 -0.28 9.46
N ILE A 133 -12.96 -0.66 9.15
CA ILE A 133 -12.11 -1.50 10.00
C ILE A 133 -10.71 -0.91 10.06
N VAL A 134 -10.20 -0.70 11.27
CA VAL A 134 -8.82 -0.26 11.50
C VAL A 134 -8.09 -1.32 12.30
N PHE A 135 -6.97 -1.81 11.75
CA PHE A 135 -6.08 -2.75 12.42
C PHE A 135 -4.88 -2.01 13.01
N GLY A 136 -4.57 -2.29 14.27
CA GLY A 136 -3.39 -1.80 14.95
C GLY A 136 -2.85 -2.88 15.90
N ILE A 137 -1.60 -2.71 16.30
CA ILE A 137 -0.99 -3.41 17.43
C ILE A 137 -0.75 -2.38 18.54
N GLU A 138 -0.53 -2.86 19.77
CA GLU A 138 -0.50 -2.01 20.97
C GLU A 138 0.69 -1.03 21.04
N ASP A 139 1.74 -1.25 20.24
CA ASP A 139 3.05 -0.54 20.30
C ASP A 139 3.11 0.87 19.67
#